data_AF-A0A9W8TYR9-F1
#
_entry.id   AF-A0A9W8TYR9-F1
#
_cell.length_a   1.000
_cell.length_b   1.000
_cell.length_c   1.000
_cell.angle_alpha   90.00
_cell.angle_beta   90.00
_cell.angle_gamma   90.00
#
_symmetry.space_group_name_H-M   'P 1'
#
loop_
_entity.id
_entity.type
_entity.pdbx_description
1 polymer ?
#
loop_
_entity_poly.entity_id
_entity_poly.type
_entity_poly.pdbx_seq_one_letter_code
_entity_poly.pdbx_strand_id
1 'polypeptide(L)'
;MTSTACSSLSLEEIYTPPPEPATGDPDRDEDCPPPGKHLSYELRLDRRRLKRDAKYRKPEKLFYGFGVNIGDCLEYHQTHNLPLPKYCNKQMLWLSIMKDVVKHLRQVCRHDFQFVMPRAYYDMEIALYDSYTIHRENLARDEEEDVIRLLRRELDVCKNQEPRWYYSSIDLCEG
;
A
#
# COMPACT_ATOMS: atom_id res chain seq x y z
N MET A 1 20.92 36.04 -10.52
CA MET A 1 19.98 35.18 -9.77
C MET A 1 20.48 33.76 -9.91
N THR A 2 20.97 33.18 -8.83
CA THR A 2 21.67 31.90 -8.80
C THR A 2 20.70 30.76 -9.05
N SER A 3 20.94 30.01 -10.13
CA SER A 3 20.34 28.70 -10.37
C SER A 3 20.83 27.75 -9.27
N THR A 4 19.94 27.33 -8.38
CA THR A 4 20.23 26.27 -7.42
C THR A 4 20.37 24.99 -8.22
N ALA A 5 21.61 24.55 -8.44
CA ALA A 5 21.89 23.24 -9.02
C ALA A 5 21.24 22.17 -8.14
N CYS A 6 20.25 21.47 -8.68
CA CYS A 6 19.74 20.24 -8.10
C CYS A 6 20.90 19.23 -8.13
N SER A 7 21.56 19.05 -6.98
CA SER A 7 22.58 18.01 -6.85
C SER A 7 21.86 16.67 -7.00
N SER A 8 22.19 15.95 -8.07
CA SER A 8 21.68 14.61 -8.31
C SER A 8 22.18 13.68 -7.22
N LEU A 9 21.27 13.01 -6.52
CA LEU A 9 21.62 11.92 -5.59
C LEU A 9 22.39 10.84 -6.36
N SER A 10 23.46 10.32 -5.75
CA SER A 10 24.19 9.17 -6.27
C SER A 10 23.35 7.89 -6.16
N LEU A 11 23.64 6.88 -6.98
CA LEU A 11 22.96 5.58 -6.92
C LEU A 11 23.03 4.96 -5.50
N GLU A 12 24.17 5.08 -4.82
CA GLU A 12 24.33 4.59 -3.45
C GLU A 12 23.40 5.32 -2.47
N GLU A 13 23.25 6.64 -2.59
CA GLU A 13 22.35 7.42 -1.73
C GLU A 13 20.86 7.11 -1.96
N ILE A 14 20.50 6.73 -3.19
CA ILE A 14 19.15 6.33 -3.58
C ILE A 14 18.77 4.99 -2.94
N TYR A 15 19.67 4.01 -3.06
CA TYR A 15 19.43 2.64 -2.60
C TYR A 15 19.88 2.39 -1.16
N THR A 16 20.39 3.40 -0.46
CA THR A 16 20.58 3.30 0.99
C THR A 16 19.20 3.43 1.68
N PRO A 17 18.65 2.32 2.23
CA PRO A 17 17.38 2.37 2.94
C PRO A 17 17.51 3.27 4.18
N PRO A 18 16.41 3.86 4.67
CA PRO A 18 16.43 4.46 5.99
C PRO A 18 16.84 3.42 7.04
N PRO A 19 17.54 3.84 8.11
CA PRO A 19 17.73 2.97 9.27
C PRO A 19 16.36 2.71 9.92
N GLU A 20 15.81 1.51 9.70
CA GLU A 20 14.50 1.05 10.19
C GLU A 20 13.30 1.88 9.66
N PRO A 21 12.04 1.39 9.68
CA PRO A 21 11.00 2.03 8.89
C PRO A 21 10.81 3.47 9.34
N ALA A 22 10.73 4.35 8.35
CA ALA A 22 10.78 5.79 8.58
C ALA A 22 9.57 6.31 9.36
N THR A 23 8.55 5.48 9.56
CA THR A 23 7.22 5.87 10.02
C THR A 23 6.53 4.90 11.00
N GLY A 24 7.14 3.75 11.29
CA GLY A 24 6.47 2.67 12.02
C GLY A 24 6.66 2.72 13.52
N ASP A 25 5.65 3.21 14.24
CA ASP A 25 5.49 2.93 15.66
C ASP A 25 4.83 1.53 15.78
N PRO A 26 5.50 0.51 16.35
CA PRO A 26 4.94 -0.84 16.48
C PRO A 26 3.62 -0.86 17.26
N ASP A 27 3.36 0.14 18.11
CA ASP A 27 2.10 0.25 18.87
C ASP A 27 0.90 0.62 17.96
N ARG A 28 1.14 1.10 16.72
CA ARG A 28 0.06 1.44 15.76
C ARG A 28 -0.61 0.24 15.11
N ASP A 29 -0.02 -0.95 15.22
CA ASP A 29 -0.63 -2.18 14.71
C ASP A 29 -1.80 -2.66 15.60
N GLU A 30 -1.89 -2.22 16.87
CA GLU A 30 -2.92 -2.68 17.82
C GLU A 30 -4.35 -2.27 17.43
N ASP A 31 -4.50 -1.16 16.71
CA ASP A 31 -5.81 -0.65 16.27
C ASP A 31 -6.33 -1.33 15.00
N CYS A 32 -5.51 -2.11 14.30
CA CYS A 32 -5.92 -2.78 13.07
C CYS A 32 -6.91 -3.92 13.35
N PRO A 33 -7.90 -4.16 12.48
CA PRO A 33 -8.80 -5.29 12.63
C PRO A 33 -8.04 -6.63 12.71
N PRO A 34 -8.60 -7.64 13.39
CA PRO A 34 -7.95 -8.94 13.52
C PRO A 34 -7.66 -9.57 12.15
N PRO A 35 -6.65 -10.45 12.06
CA PRO A 35 -6.27 -11.09 10.81
C PRO A 35 -7.44 -11.77 10.10
N GLY A 36 -7.42 -11.72 8.77
CA GLY A 36 -8.40 -12.34 7.90
C GLY A 36 -9.33 -11.35 7.19
N LYS A 37 -9.96 -11.84 6.12
CA LYS A 37 -10.73 -11.01 5.19
C LYS A 37 -12.12 -10.60 5.71
N HIS A 38 -12.62 -11.25 6.76
CA HIS A 38 -13.98 -10.99 7.25
C HIS A 38 -14.05 -9.76 8.15
N LEU A 39 -14.62 -8.67 7.64
CA LEU A 39 -14.92 -7.48 8.43
C LEU A 39 -16.21 -7.64 9.24
N SER A 40 -16.25 -7.13 10.47
CA SER A 40 -17.47 -7.01 11.25
C SER A 40 -18.50 -6.08 10.57
N TYR A 41 -19.78 -6.21 10.90
CA TYR A 41 -20.84 -5.38 10.30
C TYR A 41 -20.60 -3.87 10.52
N GLU A 42 -20.03 -3.50 11.66
CA GLU A 42 -19.78 -2.10 12.04
C GLU A 42 -18.71 -1.43 11.17
N LEU A 43 -17.77 -2.22 10.65
CA LEU A 43 -16.68 -1.76 9.78
C LEU A 43 -17.06 -1.77 8.29
N ARG A 44 -18.26 -2.27 7.94
CA ARG A 44 -18.74 -2.31 6.55
C ARG A 44 -19.59 -1.09 6.25
N LEU A 45 -19.43 -0.55 5.05
CA LEU A 45 -20.27 0.54 4.56
C LEU A 45 -21.72 0.09 4.35
N ASP A 46 -22.64 0.60 5.16
CA ASP A 46 -24.08 0.41 4.93
C ASP A 46 -24.58 1.39 3.86
N ARG A 47 -24.55 0.92 2.61
CA ARG A 47 -25.02 1.71 1.45
C ARG A 47 -26.50 2.06 1.51
N ARG A 48 -27.33 1.33 2.27
CA ARG A 48 -28.76 1.65 2.40
C ARG A 48 -28.94 2.83 3.34
N ARG A 49 -28.24 2.80 4.49
CA ARG A 49 -28.24 3.93 5.45
C ARG A 49 -27.58 5.16 4.87
N LEU A 50 -26.47 5.02 4.15
CA LEU A 50 -25.81 6.14 3.47
C LEU A 50 -26.75 6.95 2.59
N LYS A 51 -27.75 6.32 1.95
CA LYS A 51 -28.73 6.99 1.08
C LYS A 51 -29.94 7.57 1.80
N ARG A 52 -30.25 7.11 3.02
CA ARG A 52 -31.56 7.34 3.67
C ARG A 52 -31.46 8.03 5.03
N ASP A 53 -30.33 7.91 5.69
CA ASP A 53 -30.09 8.40 7.04
C ASP A 53 -29.02 9.50 6.99
N ALA A 54 -29.47 10.76 7.01
CA ALA A 54 -28.58 11.92 7.00
C ALA A 54 -27.67 12.01 8.24
N LYS A 55 -27.98 11.26 9.31
CA LYS A 55 -27.16 11.18 10.52
C LYS A 55 -26.21 9.99 10.51
N TYR A 56 -26.24 9.16 9.46
CA TYR A 56 -25.35 8.02 9.35
C TYR A 56 -23.91 8.49 9.24
N ARG A 57 -23.09 8.12 10.24
CA ARG A 57 -21.64 8.26 10.18
C ARG A 57 -21.08 7.03 9.49
N LYS A 58 -20.53 7.20 8.30
CA LYS A 58 -19.84 6.11 7.59
C LYS A 58 -18.63 5.65 8.41
N PRO A 59 -18.34 4.34 8.48
CA PRO A 59 -17.11 3.84 9.11
C PRO A 59 -15.90 4.31 8.31
N GLU A 60 -14.74 4.37 8.93
CA GLU A 60 -13.50 4.68 8.21
C GLU A 60 -13.21 3.62 7.14
N LYS A 61 -12.60 4.03 6.02
CA LYS A 61 -12.27 3.13 4.90
C LYS A 61 -11.04 2.30 5.30
N LEU A 62 -11.14 0.99 5.15
CA LEU A 62 -10.08 0.03 5.41
C LEU A 62 -9.61 -0.56 4.09
N PHE A 63 -8.34 -0.97 4.06
CA PHE A 63 -7.70 -1.58 2.90
C PHE A 63 -7.15 -2.95 3.30
N TYR A 64 -7.34 -3.96 2.44
CA TYR A 64 -6.89 -5.32 2.68
C TYR A 64 -5.73 -5.65 1.75
N GLY A 65 -4.58 -5.97 2.32
CA GLY A 65 -3.36 -6.09 1.54
C GLY A 65 -2.15 -6.51 2.34
N PHE A 66 -0.98 -6.28 1.74
CA PHE A 66 0.32 -6.53 2.35
C PHE A 66 0.98 -5.21 2.71
N GLY A 67 1.51 -5.13 3.93
CA GLY A 67 2.40 -4.06 4.35
C GLY A 67 3.80 -4.23 3.79
N VAL A 68 4.37 -3.17 3.24
CA VAL A 68 5.66 -3.16 2.55
C VAL A 68 6.44 -1.92 2.97
N ASN A 69 7.74 -2.08 3.23
CA ASN A 69 8.63 -0.96 3.57
C ASN A 69 9.38 -0.46 2.34
N ILE A 70 9.91 0.76 2.43
CA ILE A 70 10.67 1.33 1.31
C ILE A 70 11.89 0.49 0.94
N GLY A 71 12.52 -0.19 1.92
CA GLY A 71 13.63 -1.11 1.68
C GLY A 71 13.27 -2.23 0.69
N ASP A 72 12.11 -2.87 0.90
CA ASP A 72 11.61 -3.93 0.02
C ASP A 72 11.37 -3.42 -1.41
N CYS A 73 10.84 -2.19 -1.52
CA CYS A 73 10.60 -1.54 -2.81
C CYS A 73 11.90 -1.16 -3.53
N LEU A 74 12.93 -0.72 -2.79
CA LEU A 74 14.25 -0.42 -3.34
C LEU A 74 14.91 -1.68 -3.90
N GLU A 75 14.87 -2.79 -3.16
CA GLU A 75 15.38 -4.08 -3.59
C GLU A 75 14.65 -4.60 -4.84
N TYR A 76 13.32 -4.54 -4.84
CA TYR A 76 12.50 -4.92 -5.99
C TYR A 76 12.82 -4.06 -7.22
N HIS A 77 12.85 -2.74 -7.05
CA HIS A 77 13.14 -1.79 -8.12
C HIS A 77 14.50 -2.07 -8.76
N GLN A 78 15.52 -2.36 -7.94
CA GLN A 78 16.86 -2.70 -8.41
C GLN A 78 16.89 -4.07 -9.13
N THR A 79 16.30 -5.10 -8.53
CA THR A 79 16.27 -6.47 -9.09
C THR A 79 15.59 -6.52 -10.46
N HIS A 80 14.53 -5.74 -10.63
CA HIS A 80 13.78 -5.66 -11.89
C HIS A 80 14.29 -4.59 -12.87
N ASN A 81 15.39 -3.90 -12.54
CA ASN A 81 16.00 -2.84 -13.36
C ASN A 81 14.99 -1.77 -13.80
N LEU A 82 14.12 -1.35 -12.88
CA LEU A 82 13.10 -0.34 -13.18
C LEU A 82 13.75 1.04 -13.45
N PRO A 83 13.14 1.89 -14.31
CA PRO A 83 13.70 3.19 -14.64
C PRO A 83 13.80 4.11 -13.43
N LEU A 84 14.97 4.68 -13.19
CA LEU A 84 15.17 5.60 -12.07
C LEU A 84 14.35 6.90 -12.25
N PRO A 85 13.56 7.27 -11.23
CA PRO A 85 12.84 8.53 -11.25
C PRO A 85 13.78 9.73 -11.16
N LYS A 86 13.45 10.82 -11.85
CA LYS A 86 14.24 12.07 -11.81
C LYS A 86 13.66 13.02 -10.76
N TYR A 87 14.16 12.94 -9.53
CA TYR A 87 13.77 13.86 -8.44
C TYR A 87 14.97 14.37 -7.65
N CYS A 88 14.81 15.59 -7.12
CA CYS A 88 15.84 16.31 -6.36
C CYS A 88 15.75 16.10 -4.83
N ASN A 89 14.69 15.46 -4.34
CA ASN A 89 14.53 15.17 -2.92
C ASN A 89 14.23 13.69 -2.70
N LYS A 90 14.70 13.15 -1.57
CA LYS A 90 14.70 11.72 -1.26
C LYS A 90 13.28 11.20 -1.01
N GLN A 91 12.40 11.99 -0.40
CA GLN A 91 11.02 11.62 -0.12
C GLN A 91 10.18 11.42 -1.39
N MET A 92 10.27 12.35 -2.34
CA MET A 92 9.57 12.25 -3.63
C MET A 92 10.17 11.14 -4.50
N LEU A 93 11.48 10.93 -4.41
CA LEU A 93 12.13 9.80 -5.05
C LEU A 93 11.56 8.47 -4.54
N TRP A 94 11.49 8.29 -3.22
CA TRP A 94 10.92 7.09 -2.61
C TRP A 94 9.45 6.89 -2.96
N LEU A 95 8.64 7.94 -2.92
CA LEU A 95 7.25 7.86 -3.35
C LEU A 95 7.12 7.44 -4.82
N SER A 96 8.03 7.90 -5.68
CA SER A 96 8.03 7.47 -7.09
C SER A 96 8.44 6.02 -7.23
N ILE A 97 9.49 5.58 -6.53
CA ILE A 97 9.94 4.19 -6.54
C ILE A 97 8.80 3.25 -6.11
N MET A 98 8.13 3.56 -4.99
CA MET A 98 6.98 2.78 -4.53
C MET A 98 5.86 2.72 -5.58
N LYS A 99 5.54 3.84 -6.24
CA LYS A 99 4.55 3.86 -7.33
C LYS A 99 4.98 3.04 -8.54
N ASP A 100 6.26 3.07 -8.91
CA ASP A 100 6.79 2.30 -10.03
C ASP A 100 6.79 0.80 -9.73
N VAL A 101 7.12 0.41 -8.49
CA VAL A 101 6.99 -0.98 -8.00
C VAL A 101 5.53 -1.45 -8.10
N VAL A 102 4.57 -0.70 -7.55
CA VAL A 102 3.15 -1.06 -7.65
C VAL A 102 2.70 -1.15 -9.10
N LYS A 103 3.08 -0.19 -9.95
CA LYS A 103 2.75 -0.21 -11.39
C LYS A 103 3.30 -1.45 -12.08
N HIS A 104 4.53 -1.84 -11.78
CA HIS A 104 5.13 -3.05 -12.35
C HIS A 104 4.42 -4.31 -11.83
N LEU A 105 4.13 -4.40 -10.53
CA LEU A 105 3.40 -5.52 -9.95
C LEU A 105 2.01 -5.68 -10.55
N ARG A 106 1.29 -4.58 -10.85
CA ARG A 106 0.01 -4.63 -11.56
C ARG A 106 0.14 -5.32 -12.93
N GLN A 107 1.24 -5.09 -13.64
CA GLN A 107 1.51 -5.74 -14.93
C GLN A 107 1.83 -7.23 -14.76
N VAL A 108 2.68 -7.57 -13.79
CA VAL A 108 3.10 -8.95 -13.52
C VAL A 108 1.92 -9.80 -13.03
N CYS A 109 1.12 -9.27 -12.10
CA CYS A 109 -0.02 -9.97 -11.52
C CYS A 109 -1.29 -9.87 -12.36
N ARG A 110 -1.30 -9.00 -13.39
CA ARG A 110 -2.49 -8.67 -14.20
C ARG A 110 -3.70 -8.29 -13.35
N HIS A 111 -3.43 -7.59 -12.25
CA HIS A 111 -4.43 -7.15 -11.28
C HIS A 111 -4.17 -5.71 -10.88
N ASP A 112 -5.21 -4.94 -10.60
CA ASP A 112 -5.06 -3.55 -10.17
C ASP A 112 -4.99 -3.47 -8.65
N PHE A 113 -3.84 -3.04 -8.12
CA PHE A 113 -3.61 -2.86 -6.68
C PHE A 113 -3.69 -1.39 -6.31
N GLN A 114 -4.20 -1.05 -5.14
CA GLN A 114 -4.09 0.32 -4.65
C GLN A 114 -2.78 0.51 -3.87
N PHE A 115 -2.14 1.66 -4.08
CA PHE A 115 -1.04 2.14 -3.24
C PHE A 115 -1.65 2.94 -2.11
N VAL A 116 -1.46 2.49 -0.87
CA VAL A 116 -2.00 3.13 0.33
C VAL A 116 -0.87 3.37 1.32
N MET A 117 -0.96 4.46 2.09
CA MET A 117 -0.05 4.73 3.22
C MET A 117 -0.76 4.25 4.49
N PRO A 118 -0.43 3.09 5.07
CA PRO A 118 -1.19 2.55 6.19
C PRO A 118 -0.87 3.29 7.50
N ARG A 119 -1.82 3.32 8.45
CA ARG A 119 -1.57 3.69 9.85
C ARG A 119 -0.97 2.50 10.59
N ALA A 120 0.22 2.07 10.18
CA ALA A 120 0.85 0.85 10.67
C ALA A 120 2.37 0.99 10.69
N TYR A 121 3.09 -0.09 11.02
CA TYR A 121 4.55 -0.14 10.98
C TYR A 121 5.14 -0.01 9.55
N TYR A 122 4.31 -0.12 8.52
CA TYR A 122 4.72 -0.16 7.12
C TYR A 122 4.73 1.21 6.45
N ASP A 123 5.71 1.46 5.59
CA ASP A 123 5.75 2.71 4.79
C ASP A 123 4.64 2.75 3.72
N MET A 124 4.21 1.60 3.21
CA MET A 124 3.09 1.48 2.26
C MET A 124 2.35 0.16 2.40
N GLU A 125 1.16 0.10 1.79
CA GLU A 125 0.37 -1.10 1.62
C GLU A 125 0.07 -1.31 0.13
N ILE A 126 0.19 -2.57 -0.31
CA ILE A 126 -0.32 -3.05 -1.59
C ILE A 126 -1.70 -3.63 -1.33
N ALA A 127 -2.73 -2.80 -1.52
CA ALA A 127 -4.11 -3.17 -1.21
C ALA A 127 -4.79 -3.87 -2.39
N LEU A 128 -5.38 -5.03 -2.11
CA LEU A 128 -6.21 -5.81 -3.04
C LEU A 128 -7.67 -5.35 -2.98
N TYR A 129 -8.15 -4.99 -1.79
CA TYR A 129 -9.54 -4.56 -1.61
C TYR A 129 -9.65 -3.32 -0.76
N ASP A 130 -10.75 -2.60 -0.96
CA ASP A 130 -11.23 -1.61 0.00
C ASP A 130 -12.54 -2.09 0.66
N SER A 131 -12.75 -1.72 1.92
CA SER A 131 -13.91 -2.18 2.71
C SER A 131 -15.26 -1.68 2.19
N TYR A 132 -15.26 -0.67 1.33
CA TYR A 132 -16.48 -0.07 0.76
C TYR A 132 -16.92 -0.77 -0.53
N THR A 133 -16.00 -1.43 -1.24
CA THR A 133 -16.23 -2.05 -2.55
C THR A 133 -15.98 -3.56 -2.56
N ILE A 134 -15.35 -4.14 -1.53
CA ILE A 134 -15.01 -5.58 -1.47
C ILE A 134 -16.18 -6.52 -1.86
N HIS A 135 -17.42 -6.17 -1.54
CA HIS A 135 -18.59 -6.98 -1.90
C HIS A 135 -18.92 -7.00 -3.41
N ARG A 136 -18.32 -6.12 -4.20
CA ARG A 136 -18.49 -5.97 -5.65
C ARG A 136 -17.25 -6.40 -6.41
N GLU A 137 -16.08 -6.07 -5.86
CA GLU A 137 -14.77 -6.24 -6.49
C GLU A 137 -14.08 -7.52 -6.02
N ASN A 138 -14.77 -8.36 -5.26
CA ASN A 138 -14.20 -9.62 -4.78
C ASN A 138 -13.81 -10.50 -5.96
N LEU A 139 -12.54 -10.85 -6.04
CA LEU A 139 -12.08 -11.87 -6.98
C LEU A 139 -12.71 -13.22 -6.66
N ALA A 140 -12.77 -14.09 -7.67
CA ALA A 140 -13.01 -15.51 -7.41
C ALA A 140 -11.88 -16.06 -6.53
N ARG A 141 -12.16 -17.12 -5.75
CA ARG A 141 -11.20 -17.62 -4.74
C ARG A 141 -9.87 -18.03 -5.37
N ASP A 142 -9.93 -18.70 -6.51
CA ASP A 142 -8.78 -19.13 -7.31
C ASP A 142 -8.00 -17.94 -7.90
N GLU A 143 -8.69 -16.92 -8.42
CA GLU A 143 -8.05 -15.69 -8.91
C GLU A 143 -7.32 -14.93 -7.79
N GLU A 144 -7.93 -14.85 -6.60
CA GLU A 144 -7.29 -14.27 -5.42
C GLU A 144 -6.06 -15.07 -4.98
N GLU A 145 -6.18 -16.39 -4.86
CA GLU A 145 -5.07 -17.28 -4.50
C GLU A 145 -3.91 -17.13 -5.50
N ASP A 146 -4.22 -16.96 -6.79
CA ASP A 146 -3.26 -16.71 -7.85
C ASP A 146 -2.54 -15.37 -7.70
N VAL A 147 -3.28 -14.28 -7.44
CA VAL A 147 -2.72 -12.94 -7.22
C VAL A 147 -1.82 -12.92 -5.98
N ILE A 148 -2.28 -13.51 -4.87
CA ILE A 148 -1.51 -13.61 -3.63
C ILE A 148 -0.23 -14.44 -3.86
N ARG A 149 -0.32 -15.56 -4.59
CA ARG A 149 0.86 -16.37 -4.93
C ARG A 149 1.87 -15.58 -5.77
N LEU A 150 1.40 -14.77 -6.72
CA LEU A 150 2.29 -13.91 -7.52
C LEU A 150 2.94 -12.84 -6.67
N LEU A 151 2.21 -12.14 -5.81
CA LEU A 151 2.79 -11.16 -4.88
C LEU A 151 3.87 -11.80 -3.98
N ARG A 152 3.61 -12.98 -3.43
CA ARG A 152 4.59 -13.74 -2.63
C ARG A 152 5.82 -14.20 -3.42
N ARG A 153 5.67 -14.40 -4.74
CA ARG A 153 6.80 -14.74 -5.61
C ARG A 153 7.67 -13.52 -5.89
N GLU A 154 7.03 -12.38 -6.13
CA GLU A 154 7.67 -11.15 -6.57
C GLU A 154 8.25 -10.33 -5.40
N LEU A 155 7.64 -10.38 -4.22
CA LEU A 155 8.07 -9.65 -3.03
C LEU A 155 8.30 -10.59 -1.85
N ASP A 156 9.56 -10.69 -1.42
CA ASP A 156 9.97 -11.59 -0.34
C ASP A 156 9.28 -11.28 1.00
N VAL A 157 9.04 -10.01 1.30
CA VAL A 157 8.30 -9.57 2.48
C VAL A 157 6.89 -10.17 2.57
N CYS A 158 6.25 -10.46 1.43
CA CYS A 158 4.92 -11.06 1.39
C CYS A 158 4.93 -12.56 1.72
N LYS A 159 6.07 -13.25 1.59
CA LYS A 159 6.18 -14.71 1.84
C LYS A 159 5.87 -15.07 3.29
N ASN A 160 6.26 -14.20 4.22
CA ASN A 160 6.14 -14.42 5.67
C ASN A 160 5.01 -13.59 6.29
N GLN A 161 4.13 -12.99 5.47
CA GLN A 161 2.99 -12.23 5.91
C GLN A 161 1.69 -12.86 5.40
N GLU A 162 0.63 -12.70 6.19
CA GLU A 162 -0.74 -12.89 5.74
C GLU A 162 -1.35 -11.52 5.43
N PRO A 163 -2.12 -11.37 4.34
CA PRO A 163 -2.79 -10.11 4.07
C PRO A 163 -3.82 -9.81 5.16
N ARG A 164 -3.91 -8.54 5.55
CA ARG A 164 -4.78 -8.08 6.64
C ARG A 164 -5.33 -6.69 6.36
N TRP A 165 -6.23 -6.23 7.21
CA TRP A 165 -6.85 -4.91 7.08
C TRP A 165 -6.01 -3.83 7.74
N TYR A 166 -5.87 -2.69 7.07
CA TYR A 166 -5.22 -1.50 7.57
C TYR A 166 -6.10 -0.27 7.38
N TYR A 167 -5.99 0.68 8.30
CA TYR A 167 -6.50 2.04 8.10
C TYR A 167 -5.52 2.84 7.24
N SER A 168 -6.04 3.74 6.40
CA SER A 168 -5.19 4.67 5.66
C SER A 168 -4.80 5.86 6.53
N SER A 169 -3.52 6.22 6.54
CA SER A 169 -3.01 7.43 7.20
C SER A 169 -3.45 8.72 6.52
N ILE A 170 -3.89 8.61 5.25
CA ILE A 170 -4.50 9.69 4.50
C ILE A 170 -5.98 9.38 4.39
N ASP A 171 -6.83 10.21 5.00
CA ASP A 171 -8.23 10.26 4.64
C ASP A 171 -8.29 10.75 3.18
N LEU A 172 -8.31 9.81 2.24
CA LEU A 172 -8.73 10.10 0.88
C LEU A 172 -10.22 10.41 0.99
N CYS A 173 -10.53 11.66 1.32
CA CYS A 173 -11.83 12.26 1.11
C CYS A 173 -12.11 12.16 -0.39
N GLU A 174 -12.66 11.04 -0.83
CA GLU A 174 -13.36 10.95 -2.11
C GLU A 174 -14.50 11.98 -2.02
N GLY A 175 -14.34 13.07 -2.78
CA GLY A 175 -15.31 14.15 -2.92
C GLY A 175 -16.54 13.75 -3.71
#